data_AF-A0A2D4G7X0-F1
#
_entry.id   AF-A0A2D4G7X0-F1
#
_cell.length_a   1.000
_cell.length_b   1.000
_cell.length_c   1.000
_cell.angle_alpha   90.00
_cell.angle_beta   90.00
_cell.angle_gamma   90.00
#
_symmetry.space_group_name_H-M   'P 1'
#
loop_
_entity.id
_entity.type
_entity.pdbx_description
1 polymer ?
#
loop_
_entity_poly.entity_id
_entity_poly.type
_entity_poly.pdbx_seq_one_letter_code
_entity_poly.pdbx_strand_id
1 'polypeptide(L)'
;QCCPSCPDESIAQKPEISGPTICYVPGGEYFMEGDTWNIDSCTQCTCHNARVLCETEVCPPLLCRNPTRTQDSCCPQCPDEPVQPSLSTNKSMPSYCKNDDGDIFLTAESWKPNVCTSCICLDGGISCYSESCPPVSCEKPVLRKGQCCPYCIEDTTA
;
A
#
# COMPACT_ATOMS: atom_id res chain seq x y z
N GLN A 1 5.93 1.54 60.35
CA GLN A 1 6.48 0.86 59.16
C GLN A 1 6.53 1.92 58.08
N CYS A 2 7.74 2.42 57.80
CA CYS A 2 7.98 3.56 56.92
C CYS A 2 8.23 3.05 55.50
N CYS A 3 7.53 3.60 54.52
CA CYS A 3 7.88 3.44 53.11
C CYS A 3 9.02 4.43 52.77
N PRO A 4 10.06 4.04 52.01
CA PRO A 4 11.05 4.99 51.55
C PRO A 4 10.44 5.86 50.42
N SER A 5 10.42 7.16 50.62
CA SER A 5 10.17 8.15 49.57
C SER A 5 11.50 8.51 48.92
N CYS A 6 11.59 8.46 47.59
CA CYS A 6 12.76 8.93 46.85
C CYS A 6 12.88 10.46 46.99
N PRO A 7 14.09 11.01 47.19
CA PRO A 7 14.30 12.45 47.17
C PRO A 7 14.11 12.98 45.75
N ASP A 8 13.28 14.03 45.65
CA ASP A 8 13.16 14.89 44.47
C ASP A 8 14.45 15.72 44.37
N GLU A 9 15.36 15.31 43.48
CA GLU A 9 16.50 16.15 43.11
C GLU A 9 16.14 16.90 41.82
N SER A 10 15.67 18.11 42.05
CA SER A 10 15.45 19.18 41.09
C SER A 10 16.67 19.43 40.19
N ILE A 11 16.39 19.59 38.89
CA ILE A 11 17.17 20.38 37.93
C ILE A 11 18.57 19.83 37.64
N ALA A 12 18.64 18.72 36.91
CA ALA A 12 19.67 18.59 35.90
C ALA A 12 19.10 19.21 34.62
N GLN A 13 19.66 20.35 34.20
CA GLN A 13 19.58 20.76 32.80
C GLN A 13 19.91 19.53 31.97
N LYS A 14 18.90 18.91 31.34
CA LYS A 14 19.15 17.92 30.30
C LYS A 14 19.96 18.71 29.27
N PRO A 15 21.25 18.41 29.06
CA PRO A 15 21.96 19.03 27.97
C PRO A 15 21.13 18.67 26.74
N GLU A 16 20.81 19.65 25.91
CA GLU A 16 20.45 19.36 24.53
C GLU A 16 21.67 18.69 23.93
N ILE A 17 21.77 17.38 24.14
CA ILE A 17 22.62 16.50 23.36
C ILE A 17 21.90 16.49 22.01
N SER A 18 22.11 17.57 21.25
CA SER A 18 21.82 17.66 19.83
C SER A 18 22.82 16.75 19.13
N GLY A 19 22.72 15.45 19.43
CA GLY A 19 23.22 14.44 18.52
C GLY A 19 22.45 14.55 17.21
N PRO A 20 23.03 14.13 16.09
CA PRO A 20 22.28 14.03 14.86
C PRO A 20 21.06 13.15 15.12
N THR A 21 19.88 13.66 14.82
CA THR A 21 18.66 12.86 14.86
C THR A 21 18.75 11.84 13.74
N ILE A 22 18.80 10.55 14.10
CA ILE A 22 18.99 9.44 13.18
C ILE A 22 17.78 8.52 13.26
N CYS A 23 17.26 8.12 12.10
CA CYS A 23 16.26 7.09 11.95
C CYS A 23 16.89 5.80 11.45
N TYR A 24 16.64 4.69 12.14
CA TYR A 24 17.07 3.37 11.73
C TYR A 24 15.95 2.67 10.99
N VAL A 25 16.23 2.16 9.79
CA VAL A 25 15.27 1.35 9.04
C VAL A 25 15.56 -0.14 9.19
N PRO A 26 14.53 -1.00 9.12
CA PRO A 26 14.73 -2.43 8.96
C PRO A 26 15.46 -2.67 7.63
N GLY A 27 16.74 -3.06 7.72
CA GLY A 27 17.67 -3.13 6.57
C GLY A 27 19.09 -2.67 6.90
N GLY A 28 19.30 -2.03 8.07
CA GLY A 28 20.62 -1.61 8.55
C GLY A 28 21.08 -0.26 8.00
N GLU A 29 20.30 0.34 7.09
CA GLU A 29 20.49 1.71 6.66
C GLU A 29 20.01 2.69 7.75
N TYR A 30 20.63 3.87 7.76
CA TYR A 30 20.27 4.94 8.67
C TYR A 30 20.13 6.24 7.90
N PHE A 31 19.18 7.06 8.33
CA PHE A 31 18.82 8.32 7.70
C PHE A 31 18.90 9.45 8.72
N MET A 32 19.36 10.61 8.30
CA MET A 32 19.44 11.81 9.13
C MET A 32 18.12 12.60 9.12
N GLU A 33 17.96 13.52 10.05
CA GLU A 33 16.81 14.43 10.09
C GLU A 33 16.54 15.09 8.72
N GLY A 34 15.32 14.96 8.23
CA GLY A 34 14.88 15.52 6.95
C GLY A 34 15.16 14.64 5.74
N ASP A 35 15.96 13.57 5.87
CA ASP A 35 16.18 12.62 4.78
C ASP A 35 14.87 11.97 4.36
N THR A 36 14.68 11.84 3.05
CA THR A 36 13.51 11.22 2.44
C THR A 36 13.96 10.15 1.45
N TRP A 37 13.39 8.96 1.54
CA TRP A 37 13.73 7.81 0.70
C TRP A 37 12.47 7.05 0.28
N ASN A 38 12.56 6.33 -0.84
CA ASN A 38 11.48 5.48 -1.33
C ASN A 38 11.83 4.03 -0.99
N ILE A 39 10.94 3.35 -0.26
CA ILE A 39 11.07 1.91 0.01
C ILE A 39 10.67 1.10 -1.22
N ASP A 40 9.67 1.61 -1.94
CA ASP A 40 9.16 1.08 -3.19
C ASP A 40 8.57 2.25 -4.01
N SER A 41 8.04 1.98 -5.20
CA SER A 41 7.50 3.03 -6.09
C SER A 41 6.25 3.73 -5.54
N CYS A 42 5.62 3.21 -4.49
CA CYS A 42 4.42 3.76 -3.85
C CYS A 42 4.65 4.30 -2.43
N THR A 43 5.73 3.92 -1.77
CA THR A 43 5.96 4.27 -0.36
C THR A 43 7.17 5.18 -0.22
N GLN A 44 6.93 6.41 0.18
CA GLN A 44 7.95 7.39 0.53
C GLN A 44 8.01 7.56 2.04
N CYS A 45 9.21 7.57 2.60
CA CYS A 45 9.43 7.76 4.02
C CYS A 45 10.35 8.93 4.29
N THR A 46 10.11 9.64 5.39
CA THR A 46 10.93 10.76 5.87
C THR A 46 11.38 10.50 7.30
N CYS A 47 12.64 10.80 7.60
CA CYS A 47 13.14 10.81 8.95
C CYS A 47 12.83 12.15 9.62
N HIS A 48 12.05 12.12 10.69
CA HIS A 48 11.72 13.32 11.45
C HIS A 48 11.64 12.99 12.95
N ASN A 49 12.44 13.70 13.76
CA ASN A 49 12.52 13.51 15.22
C ASN A 49 12.76 12.04 15.63
N ALA A 50 13.71 11.38 14.97
CA ALA A 50 14.11 9.99 15.18
C ALA A 50 12.97 8.98 14.94
N ARG A 51 11.95 9.39 14.17
CA ARG A 51 10.87 8.53 13.71
C ARG A 51 10.84 8.51 12.19
N VAL A 52 10.66 7.31 11.66
CA VAL A 52 10.37 7.10 10.24
C VAL A 52 8.88 7.36 10.03
N LEU A 53 8.55 8.34 9.20
CA LEU A 53 7.19 8.69 8.79
C LEU A 53 7.01 8.30 7.32
N CYS A 54 6.17 7.30 7.04
CA CYS A 54 5.93 6.83 5.68
C CYS A 54 4.54 7.20 5.18
N GLU A 55 4.48 7.64 3.93
CA GLU A 55 3.26 7.83 3.16
C GLU A 55 3.24 6.80 2.03
N THR A 56 2.11 6.10 1.89
CA THR A 56 1.90 5.10 0.84
C THR A 56 0.77 5.57 -0.07
N GLU A 57 1.07 5.72 -1.35
CA GLU A 57 0.08 6.04 -2.37
C GLU A 57 -0.83 4.84 -2.64
N VAL A 58 -2.14 5.08 -2.61
CA VAL A 58 -3.16 4.08 -2.93
C VAL A 58 -3.70 4.35 -4.32
N CYS A 59 -3.58 3.36 -5.20
CA CYS A 59 -3.99 3.55 -6.59
C CYS A 59 -5.51 3.57 -6.75
N PRO A 60 -6.04 4.53 -7.55
CA PRO A 60 -7.46 4.59 -7.87
C PRO A 60 -7.87 3.38 -8.73
N PRO A 61 -9.15 2.97 -8.68
CA PRO A 61 -9.66 1.93 -9.57
C PRO A 61 -9.59 2.39 -11.03
N LEU A 62 -9.14 1.50 -11.92
CA LEU A 62 -9.00 1.78 -13.35
C LEU A 62 -10.07 1.05 -14.17
N LEU A 63 -10.56 1.71 -15.21
CA LEU A 63 -11.65 1.23 -16.08
C LEU A 63 -11.15 0.71 -17.44
N CYS A 64 -9.97 0.09 -17.50
CA CYS A 64 -9.37 -0.34 -18.77
C CYS A 64 -8.94 -1.81 -18.77
N ARG A 65 -8.89 -2.40 -19.98
CA ARG A 65 -8.65 -3.83 -20.18
C ARG A 65 -7.20 -4.26 -19.91
N ASN A 66 -6.23 -3.37 -20.17
CA ASN A 66 -4.80 -3.67 -20.05
C ASN A 66 -4.06 -2.51 -19.37
N PRO A 67 -4.17 -2.35 -18.04
CA PRO A 67 -3.39 -1.36 -17.31
C PRO A 67 -1.91 -1.77 -17.29
N THR A 68 -1.01 -0.84 -17.59
CA THR A 68 0.44 -1.07 -17.67
C THR A 68 1.15 -0.24 -16.60
N ARG A 69 2.02 -0.88 -15.82
CA ARG A 69 2.87 -0.21 -14.82
C ARG A 69 4.24 0.08 -15.44
N THR A 70 4.75 1.31 -15.31
CA THR A 70 6.13 1.62 -15.68
C THR A 70 7.05 1.36 -14.47
N GLN A 71 8.35 1.23 -14.71
CA GLN A 71 9.31 0.78 -13.68
C GLN A 71 9.36 1.70 -12.44
N ASP A 72 8.97 2.96 -12.58
CA ASP A 72 9.01 3.98 -11.52
C ASP A 72 7.62 4.52 -11.13
N SER A 73 6.52 4.00 -11.70
CA SER A 73 5.17 4.48 -11.34
C SER A 73 4.58 3.68 -10.17
N CYS A 74 4.06 4.39 -9.15
CA CYS A 74 3.25 3.74 -8.12
C CYS A 74 2.00 3.09 -8.71
N CYS A 75 1.34 3.78 -9.66
CA CYS A 75 0.08 3.33 -10.20
C CYS A 75 0.21 2.91 -11.67
N PRO A 76 -0.46 1.82 -12.06
CA PRO A 76 -0.52 1.45 -13.46
C PRO A 76 -1.36 2.50 -14.20
N GLN A 77 -1.00 2.74 -15.45
CA GLN A 77 -1.71 3.65 -16.33
C GLN A 77 -2.34 2.86 -17.47
N CYS A 78 -3.48 3.32 -17.95
CA CYS A 78 -4.07 2.77 -19.16
C CYS A 78 -3.29 3.34 -20.37
N PRO A 79 -2.66 2.50 -21.20
CA PRO A 79 -2.18 2.96 -22.49
C PRO A 79 -3.42 3.34 -23.33
N ASP A 80 -3.44 4.59 -23.79
CA ASP A 80 -4.51 5.36 -24.47
C ASP A 80 -5.60 6.01 -23.60
N GLU A 81 -5.42 7.32 -23.35
CA GLU A 81 -6.51 8.32 -23.24
C GLU A 81 -6.80 8.89 -24.65
N PRO A 82 -8.00 9.39 -24.99
CA PRO A 82 -9.10 9.81 -24.12
C PRO A 82 -10.43 9.08 -24.43
N VAL A 83 -11.24 8.78 -23.40
CA VAL A 83 -12.68 8.62 -23.62
C VAL A 83 -13.23 10.03 -23.81
N GLN A 84 -13.22 10.53 -25.05
CA GLN A 84 -14.15 11.58 -25.45
C GLN A 84 -15.54 11.10 -25.00
N PRO A 85 -16.33 11.88 -24.24
CA PRO A 85 -17.70 11.53 -23.98
C PRO A 85 -18.44 11.65 -25.31
N SER A 86 -18.45 10.56 -26.09
CA SER A 86 -19.38 10.40 -27.19
C SER A 86 -20.75 10.36 -26.54
N LEU A 87 -21.38 11.53 -26.48
CA LEU A 87 -22.82 11.73 -26.41
C LEU A 87 -23.45 11.05 -27.63
N SER A 88 -23.38 9.71 -27.66
CA SER A 88 -24.17 8.89 -28.55
C SER A 88 -25.48 8.64 -27.82
N THR A 89 -26.45 9.46 -28.22
CA THR A 89 -27.85 9.34 -27.88
C THR A 89 -28.35 7.95 -28.26
N ASN A 90 -28.27 7.01 -27.33
CA ASN A 90 -29.21 5.91 -27.18
C ASN A 90 -29.07 5.43 -25.74
N LYS A 91 -30.06 5.77 -24.93
CA LYS A 91 -30.18 5.38 -23.53
C LYS A 91 -30.53 3.87 -23.48
N SER A 92 -29.63 3.03 -24.00
CA SER A 92 -29.62 1.61 -23.66
C SER A 92 -29.40 1.54 -22.16
N MET A 93 -30.28 0.81 -21.50
CA MET A 93 -30.20 0.47 -20.08
C MET A 93 -28.73 0.24 -19.70
N PRO A 94 -28.18 0.86 -18.63
CA PRO A 94 -26.84 0.51 -18.19
C PRO A 94 -26.80 -1.01 -17.99
N SER A 95 -25.93 -1.69 -18.73
CA SER A 95 -25.68 -3.11 -18.51
C SER A 95 -25.18 -3.29 -17.09
N TYR A 96 -25.58 -4.39 -16.46
CA TYR A 96 -25.17 -4.74 -15.10
C TYR A 96 -24.77 -6.20 -15.07
N CYS A 97 -23.84 -6.51 -14.18
CA CYS A 97 -23.40 -7.87 -13.92
C CYS A 97 -24.02 -8.35 -12.62
N LYS A 98 -24.34 -9.64 -12.57
CA LYS A 98 -24.85 -10.29 -11.37
C LYS A 98 -23.95 -11.47 -11.02
N ASN A 99 -23.43 -11.51 -9.79
CA ASN A 99 -22.66 -12.66 -9.30
C ASN A 99 -23.60 -13.77 -8.79
N ASP A 100 -23.02 -14.90 -8.39
CA ASP A 100 -23.78 -16.04 -7.85
C ASP A 100 -24.48 -15.72 -6.52
N ASP A 101 -23.93 -14.83 -5.70
CA ASP A 101 -24.54 -14.33 -4.45
C ASP A 101 -25.75 -13.40 -4.70
N GLY A 102 -25.88 -12.91 -5.93
CA GLY A 102 -26.97 -12.06 -6.39
C GLY A 102 -26.72 -10.55 -6.27
N ASP A 103 -25.50 -10.15 -5.92
CA ASP A 103 -25.04 -8.78 -5.96
C ASP A 103 -25.02 -8.26 -7.40
N ILE A 104 -25.37 -6.99 -7.54
CA ILE A 104 -25.48 -6.30 -8.82
C ILE A 104 -24.37 -5.26 -8.91
N PHE A 105 -23.56 -5.36 -9.95
CA PHE A 105 -22.47 -4.43 -10.26
C PHE A 105 -22.78 -3.69 -11.55
N LEU A 106 -22.62 -2.37 -11.56
CA LEU A 106 -22.80 -1.53 -12.74
C LEU A 106 -21.68 -1.78 -13.75
N THR A 107 -21.93 -1.51 -15.03
CA THR A 107 -20.86 -1.56 -16.04
C THR A 107 -19.68 -0.68 -15.64
N ALA A 108 -18.48 -1.23 -15.81
CA ALA A 108 -17.20 -0.69 -15.38
C ALA A 108 -17.00 -0.61 -13.84
N GLU A 109 -17.93 -1.12 -13.03
CA GLU A 109 -17.70 -1.26 -11.59
C GLU A 109 -16.68 -2.36 -11.32
N SER A 110 -15.74 -2.07 -10.40
CA SER A 110 -14.70 -3.01 -9.99
C SER A 110 -14.81 -3.32 -8.50
N TRP A 111 -14.56 -4.56 -8.13
CA TRP A 111 -14.62 -5.04 -6.75
C TRP A 111 -13.56 -6.10 -6.47
N LYS A 112 -13.24 -6.29 -5.19
CA LYS A 112 -12.31 -7.32 -4.73
C LYS A 112 -13.04 -8.33 -3.83
N PRO A 113 -13.43 -9.51 -4.34
CA PRO A 113 -14.06 -10.52 -3.50
C PRO A 113 -13.12 -11.06 -2.42
N ASN A 114 -11.81 -11.00 -2.64
CA ASN A 114 -10.79 -11.30 -1.64
C ASN A 114 -9.49 -10.53 -1.95
N VAL A 115 -8.46 -10.68 -1.10
CA VAL A 115 -7.19 -9.94 -1.23
C VAL A 115 -6.40 -10.27 -2.51
N CYS A 116 -6.62 -11.43 -3.12
CA CYS A 116 -5.92 -11.94 -4.30
C CYS A 116 -6.71 -11.81 -5.60
N THR A 117 -8.01 -11.56 -5.53
CA THR A 117 -8.89 -11.52 -6.70
C THR A 117 -9.43 -10.10 -6.90
N SER A 118 -9.33 -9.60 -8.13
CA SER A 118 -9.98 -8.38 -8.59
C SER A 118 -10.96 -8.72 -9.70
N CYS A 119 -12.16 -8.17 -9.65
CA CYS A 119 -13.21 -8.38 -10.64
C CYS A 119 -13.69 -7.04 -11.19
N ILE A 120 -14.21 -7.07 -12.42
CA ILE A 120 -14.82 -5.93 -13.08
C ILE A 120 -16.03 -6.38 -13.90
N CYS A 121 -17.06 -5.54 -13.92
CA CYS A 121 -18.22 -5.75 -14.78
C CYS A 121 -17.97 -5.14 -16.16
N LEU A 122 -17.94 -5.97 -17.20
CA LEU A 122 -17.74 -5.56 -18.59
C LEU A 122 -18.99 -5.94 -19.39
N ASP A 123 -19.84 -4.95 -19.63
CA ASP A 123 -21.01 -5.04 -20.51
C ASP A 123 -21.92 -6.26 -20.24
N GLY A 124 -22.20 -6.52 -18.96
CA GLY A 124 -23.02 -7.65 -18.51
C GLY A 124 -22.27 -8.95 -18.20
N GLY A 125 -20.96 -9.01 -18.47
CA GLY A 125 -20.08 -10.12 -18.09
C GLY A 125 -19.13 -9.77 -16.94
N ILE A 126 -19.02 -10.66 -15.95
CA ILE A 126 -18.02 -10.53 -14.87
C ILE A 126 -16.68 -11.05 -15.38
N SER A 127 -15.65 -10.22 -15.31
CA SER A 127 -14.26 -10.61 -15.60
C SER A 127 -13.41 -10.48 -14.35
N CYS A 128 -12.81 -11.58 -13.90
CA CYS A 128 -11.97 -11.61 -12.70
C CYS A 128 -10.53 -12.01 -13.01
N TYR A 129 -9.58 -11.36 -12.34
CA TYR A 129 -8.18 -11.71 -12.28
C TYR A 129 -7.85 -12.20 -10.87
N SER A 130 -7.18 -13.34 -10.76
CA SER A 130 -6.72 -13.88 -9.47
C SER A 130 -5.21 -14.06 -9.51
N GLU A 131 -4.52 -13.39 -8.59
CA GLU A 131 -3.07 -13.52 -8.42
C GLU A 131 -2.74 -14.89 -7.81
N SER A 132 -1.77 -15.59 -8.42
CA SER A 132 -1.23 -16.85 -7.89
C SER A 132 0.14 -16.58 -7.29
N CYS A 133 0.32 -16.97 -6.03
CA CYS A 133 1.56 -16.65 -5.32
C CYS A 133 2.71 -17.58 -5.70
N PRO A 134 3.93 -17.04 -5.92
CA PRO A 134 5.11 -17.85 -6.12
C PRO A 134 5.49 -18.59 -4.82
N PRO A 135 6.12 -19.78 -4.92
CA PRO A 135 6.62 -20.49 -3.76
C PRO A 135 7.77 -19.72 -3.11
N VAL A 136 7.68 -19.53 -1.79
CA VAL A 136 8.71 -18.89 -0.96
C VAL A 136 9.55 -19.96 -0.24
N SER A 137 10.86 -19.78 -0.17
CA SER A 137 11.81 -20.77 0.37
C SER A 137 12.41 -20.41 1.74
N CYS A 138 11.96 -19.33 2.38
CA CYS A 138 12.42 -18.95 3.71
C CYS A 138 11.68 -19.67 4.84
N GLU A 139 12.29 -19.70 6.02
CA GLU A 139 11.75 -20.36 7.21
C GLU A 139 10.52 -19.62 7.78
N LYS A 140 10.47 -18.28 7.64
CA LYS A 140 9.40 -17.43 8.20
C LYS A 140 8.84 -16.46 7.16
N PRO A 141 7.97 -16.93 6.25
CA PRO A 141 7.28 -16.04 5.33
C PRO A 141 6.28 -15.15 6.06
N VAL A 142 6.23 -13.88 5.68
CA VAL A 142 5.36 -12.86 6.27
C VAL A 142 4.29 -12.44 5.27
N LEU A 143 3.05 -12.39 5.74
CA LEU A 143 1.89 -11.90 5.00
C LEU A 143 1.35 -10.65 5.69
N ARG A 144 1.40 -9.50 5.01
CA ARG A 144 0.85 -8.25 5.54
C ARG A 144 -0.66 -8.19 5.32
N LYS A 145 -1.37 -7.46 6.21
CA LYS A 145 -2.81 -7.26 6.08
C LYS A 145 -3.11 -6.55 4.75
N GLY A 146 -3.92 -7.18 3.91
CA GLY A 146 -4.30 -6.65 2.60
C GLY A 146 -3.39 -7.09 1.44
N GLN A 147 -2.31 -7.82 1.70
CA GLN A 147 -1.45 -8.39 0.67
C GLN A 147 -1.94 -9.79 0.27
N CYS A 148 -1.88 -10.10 -1.02
CA CYS A 148 -2.21 -11.44 -1.52
C CYS A 148 -1.11 -12.46 -1.18
N CYS A 149 0.14 -12.11 -1.47
CA CYS A 149 1.24 -13.08 -1.42
C CYS A 149 2.21 -12.86 -0.25
N PRO A 150 2.66 -13.96 0.38
CA PRO A 150 3.67 -13.88 1.42
C PRO A 150 5.04 -13.56 0.82
N TYR A 151 5.88 -12.92 1.62
CA TYR A 151 7.27 -12.61 1.26
C TYR A 151 8.21 -12.93 2.42
N CYS A 152 9.48 -13.15 2.11
CA CYS A 152 10.49 -13.40 3.12
C CYS A 152 11.01 -12.07 3.68
N ILE A 153 11.03 -11.94 5.00
CA ILE A 153 11.83 -10.90 5.64
C ILE A 153 13.21 -11.51 5.86
N GLU A 154 14.26 -10.85 5.38
CA GLU A 154 15.61 -11.28 5.71
C GLU A 154 15.85 -11.00 7.21
N ASP A 155 15.93 -12.08 8.00
CA ASP A 155 16.25 -12.01 9.43
C ASP A 155 17.73 -11.60 9.57
N THR A 156 18.03 -10.32 9.85
CA THR A 156 19.37 -9.92 10.26
C THR A 156 19.57 -10.34 11.72
N THR A 157 20.23 -11.49 11.91
CA THR A 157 20.78 -11.92 13.19
C THR A 157 21.76 -10.89 13.74
N ALA A 158 21.66 -10.69 15.05
CA ALA A 158 22.35 -9.72 15.91
C ALA A 158 23.88 -9.67 15.80
#